data_AF-A0A838HLY2-F1
#
_entry.id   AF-A0A838HLY2-F1
#
_cell.length_a   1.000
_cell.length_b   1.000
_cell.length_c   1.000
_cell.angle_alpha   90.00
_cell.angle_beta   90.00
_cell.angle_gamma   90.00
#
_symmetry.space_group_name_H-M   'P 1'
#
loop_
_entity.id
_entity.type
_entity.pdbx_description
1 polymer ?
#
loop_
_entity_poly.entity_id
_entity_poly.type
_entity_poly.pdbx_seq_one_letter_code
_entity_poly.pdbx_strand_id
1 'polypeptide(L)'
;MTNLAKLRDKAKKLEQRERWGEALVVYHQLAAEGSDQDLDVGLWNRMGDLHMRVGQTDQAVKAYEQAVTGYDQAGLHDNAVAICKKILRAVPGYAEVHRSLGRISAHQGFVADARQSFFRYAEQMRAGGRPDAALDALREFAELVPDDLEVRRLIAEGDQHGRA
;
A
#
# COMPACT_ATOMS: atom_id res chain seq x y z
N MET A 1 -7.45 -23.92 22.83
CA MET A 1 -7.65 -22.80 21.89
C MET A 1 -6.89 -21.59 22.39
N THR A 2 -5.94 -21.07 21.61
CA THR A 2 -5.19 -19.83 21.91
C THR A 2 -6.13 -18.62 21.93
N ASN A 3 -5.73 -17.52 22.60
CA ASN A 3 -6.56 -16.31 22.67
C ASN A 3 -6.86 -15.75 21.27
N LEU A 4 -5.86 -15.77 20.39
CA LEU A 4 -5.97 -15.33 18.99
C LEU A 4 -7.03 -16.11 18.19
N ALA A 5 -7.12 -17.44 18.40
CA ALA A 5 -8.14 -18.25 17.75
C ALA A 5 -9.56 -17.86 18.19
N LYS A 6 -9.75 -17.58 19.49
CA LYS A 6 -11.03 -17.12 20.03
C LYS A 6 -11.42 -15.75 19.47
N LEU A 7 -10.47 -14.81 19.39
CA LEU A 7 -10.70 -13.50 18.80
C LEU A 7 -11.07 -13.60 17.32
N ARG A 8 -10.35 -14.43 16.56
CA ARG A 8 -10.63 -14.66 15.13
C ARG A 8 -12.03 -15.24 14.91
N ASP A 9 -12.44 -16.24 15.70
CA ASP A 9 -13.78 -16.82 15.63
C ASP A 9 -14.88 -15.83 16.04
N LYS A 10 -14.62 -15.02 17.08
CA LYS A 10 -15.55 -13.98 17.53
C LYS A 10 -15.74 -12.92 16.45
N ALA A 11 -14.65 -12.42 15.85
CA ALA A 11 -14.71 -11.43 14.78
C ALA A 11 -15.49 -11.95 13.56
N LYS A 12 -15.21 -13.19 13.12
CA LYS A 12 -15.94 -13.84 12.02
C LYS A 12 -17.43 -13.98 12.30
N LYS A 13 -17.84 -14.32 13.52
CA LYS A 13 -19.26 -14.41 13.91
C LYS A 13 -19.95 -13.05 13.89
N LEU A 14 -19.25 -11.97 14.26
CA LEU A 14 -19.78 -10.61 14.19
C LEU A 14 -19.91 -10.16 12.73
N GLU A 15 -18.91 -10.47 11.90
CA GLU A 15 -18.93 -10.23 10.45
C GLU A 15 -20.12 -10.95 9.76
N GLN A 16 -20.34 -12.22 10.07
CA GLN A 16 -21.48 -13.00 9.55
C GLN A 16 -22.85 -12.42 9.94
N ARG A 17 -22.91 -11.66 11.03
CA ARG A 17 -24.12 -10.99 11.51
C ARG A 17 -24.19 -9.52 11.07
N GLU A 18 -23.30 -9.12 10.17
CA GLU A 18 -23.22 -7.75 9.64
C GLU A 18 -22.95 -6.68 10.71
N ARG A 19 -22.42 -7.08 11.87
CA ARG A 19 -22.04 -6.19 12.97
C ARG A 19 -20.63 -5.64 12.72
N TRP A 20 -20.46 -4.92 11.62
CA TRP A 20 -19.16 -4.51 11.06
C TRP A 20 -18.29 -3.74 12.06
N GLY A 21 -18.86 -2.74 12.74
CA GLY A 21 -18.12 -1.94 13.72
C GLY A 21 -17.60 -2.77 14.90
N GLU A 22 -18.40 -3.70 15.40
CA GLU A 22 -17.97 -4.60 16.48
C GLU A 22 -16.97 -5.64 16.00
N ALA A 23 -17.12 -6.15 14.77
CA ALA A 23 -16.13 -7.03 14.15
C ALA A 23 -14.77 -6.32 14.04
N LEU A 24 -14.76 -5.05 13.62
CA LEU A 24 -13.55 -4.23 13.54
C LEU A 24 -12.86 -4.07 14.91
N VAL A 25 -13.61 -3.81 15.98
CA VAL A 25 -13.04 -3.75 17.34
C VAL A 25 -12.31 -5.05 17.70
N VAL A 26 -12.91 -6.21 17.39
CA VAL A 26 -12.28 -7.51 17.67
C VAL A 26 -11.09 -7.77 16.74
N TYR A 27 -11.15 -7.34 15.47
CA TYR A 27 -10.02 -7.47 14.56
C TYR A 27 -8.83 -6.58 14.94
N HIS A 28 -9.06 -5.36 15.44
CA HIS A 28 -8.00 -4.53 16.01
C HIS A 28 -7.36 -5.19 17.23
N GLN A 29 -8.17 -5.80 18.10
CA GLN A 29 -7.64 -6.55 19.24
C GLN A 29 -6.80 -7.75 18.78
N LEU A 30 -7.27 -8.49 17.76
CA LEU A 30 -6.51 -9.60 17.17
C LEU A 30 -5.17 -9.12 16.61
N ALA A 31 -5.14 -8.00 15.89
CA ALA A 31 -3.93 -7.42 15.32
C ALA A 31 -2.96 -6.90 16.41
N ALA A 32 -3.48 -6.38 17.52
CA ALA A 32 -2.66 -5.90 18.63
C ALA A 32 -2.04 -7.03 19.47
N GLU A 33 -2.70 -8.18 19.54
CA GLU A 33 -2.24 -9.34 20.31
C GLU A 33 -1.42 -10.35 19.49
N GLY A 34 -1.57 -10.36 18.17
CA GLY A 34 -0.86 -11.26 17.28
C GLY A 34 0.53 -10.73 16.91
N SER A 35 1.48 -11.63 16.69
CA SER A 35 2.73 -11.29 16.00
C SER A 35 2.54 -11.35 14.48
N ASP A 36 3.46 -10.78 13.70
CA ASP A 36 3.44 -10.85 12.23
C ASP A 36 3.36 -12.30 11.70
N GLN A 37 3.90 -13.27 12.44
CA GLN A 37 3.82 -14.69 12.09
C GLN A 37 2.42 -15.30 12.35
N ASP A 38 1.66 -14.74 13.28
CA ASP A 38 0.32 -15.22 13.67
C ASP A 38 -0.81 -14.58 12.85
N LEU A 39 -0.52 -13.44 12.22
CA LEU A 39 -1.46 -12.66 11.45
C LEU A 39 -1.44 -13.08 9.98
N ASP A 40 -2.64 -13.34 9.47
CA ASP A 40 -2.83 -13.58 8.05
C ASP A 40 -2.69 -12.25 7.32
N VAL A 41 -1.90 -12.21 6.25
CA VAL A 41 -1.77 -11.04 5.37
C VAL A 41 -3.14 -10.54 4.89
N GLY A 42 -4.12 -11.45 4.75
CA GLY A 42 -5.50 -11.12 4.40
C GLY A 42 -6.32 -10.41 5.49
N LEU A 43 -5.83 -10.33 6.74
CA LEU A 43 -6.53 -9.65 7.83
C LEU A 43 -6.70 -8.15 7.52
N TRP A 44 -5.63 -7.50 7.08
CA TRP A 44 -5.64 -6.07 6.77
C TRP A 44 -6.57 -5.73 5.60
N ASN A 45 -6.58 -6.58 4.56
CA ASN A 45 -7.54 -6.46 3.45
C ASN A 45 -8.99 -6.55 3.96
N ARG A 46 -9.27 -7.52 4.83
CA ARG A 46 -10.60 -7.69 5.43
C ARG A 46 -11.00 -6.48 6.29
N MET A 47 -10.11 -5.97 7.11
CA MET A 47 -10.37 -4.77 7.90
C MET A 47 -10.63 -3.56 7.00
N GLY A 48 -9.90 -3.42 5.90
CA GLY A 48 -10.16 -2.40 4.89
C GLY A 48 -11.56 -2.51 4.28
N ASP A 49 -11.96 -3.72 3.88
CA ASP A 49 -13.32 -3.98 3.35
C ASP A 49 -14.41 -3.63 4.37
N LEU A 50 -14.18 -3.94 5.66
CA LEU A 50 -15.11 -3.62 6.73
C LEU A 50 -15.19 -2.12 7.03
N HIS A 51 -14.05 -1.42 7.06
CA HIS A 51 -14.03 0.03 7.19
C HIS A 51 -14.78 0.71 6.04
N MET A 52 -14.66 0.21 4.81
CA MET A 52 -15.47 0.71 3.68
C MET A 52 -16.97 0.51 3.92
N ARG A 53 -17.40 -0.64 4.47
CA ARG A 53 -18.82 -0.90 4.76
C ARG A 53 -19.41 0.04 5.81
N VAL A 54 -18.59 0.54 6.74
CA VAL A 54 -19.02 1.51 7.77
C VAL A 54 -18.73 2.97 7.39
N GLY A 55 -18.32 3.23 6.13
CA GLY A 55 -18.07 4.58 5.62
C GLY A 55 -16.79 5.24 6.14
N GLN A 56 -15.87 4.46 6.73
CA GLN A 56 -14.61 4.95 7.29
C GLN A 56 -13.48 4.85 6.26
N THR A 57 -13.58 5.62 5.16
CA THR A 57 -12.66 5.54 4.02
C THR A 57 -11.19 5.70 4.40
N ASP A 58 -10.85 6.66 5.27
CA ASP A 58 -9.45 6.89 5.67
C ASP A 58 -8.85 5.69 6.41
N GLN A 59 -9.63 5.05 7.27
CA GLN A 59 -9.20 3.84 7.98
C GLN A 59 -9.11 2.65 7.04
N ALA A 60 -10.02 2.58 6.06
CA ALA A 60 -9.96 1.57 5.02
C ALA A 60 -8.67 1.67 4.20
N VAL A 61 -8.29 2.88 3.76
CA VAL A 61 -7.05 3.11 3.01
C VAL A 61 -5.84 2.68 3.84
N LYS A 62 -5.74 3.09 5.10
CA LYS A 62 -4.63 2.67 5.99
C LYS A 62 -4.54 1.15 6.12
N ALA A 63 -5.67 0.47 6.32
CA ALA A 63 -5.69 -0.99 6.39
C ALA A 63 -5.30 -1.62 5.06
N TYR A 64 -5.74 -1.07 3.93
CA TYR A 64 -5.32 -1.54 2.61
C TYR A 64 -3.82 -1.33 2.36
N GLU A 65 -3.21 -0.23 2.80
CA GLU A 65 -1.76 -0.03 2.70
C GLU A 65 -0.98 -1.11 3.44
N GLN A 66 -1.41 -1.46 4.67
CA GLN A 66 -0.81 -2.58 5.42
C GLN A 66 -0.96 -3.90 4.66
N ALA A 67 -2.11 -4.13 4.02
CA ALA A 67 -2.31 -5.32 3.20
C ALA A 67 -1.42 -5.32 1.96
N VAL A 68 -1.25 -4.19 1.27
CA VAL A 68 -0.33 -4.05 0.12
C VAL A 68 1.08 -4.42 0.53
N THR A 69 1.59 -3.84 1.61
CA THR A 69 2.93 -4.14 2.13
C THR A 69 3.07 -5.61 2.50
N GLY A 70 2.11 -6.18 3.25
CA GLY A 70 2.15 -7.59 3.63
C GLY A 70 2.10 -8.53 2.43
N TYR A 71 1.28 -8.25 1.42
CA TYR A 71 1.20 -9.07 0.21
C TYR A 71 2.48 -8.97 -0.63
N ASP A 72 3.05 -7.77 -0.77
CA ASP A 72 4.31 -7.57 -1.50
C ASP A 72 5.47 -8.32 -0.82
N GLN A 73 5.61 -8.18 0.50
CA GLN A 73 6.63 -8.90 1.27
C GLN A 73 6.47 -10.43 1.24
N ALA A 74 5.23 -10.92 1.12
CA ALA A 74 4.94 -12.34 0.94
C ALA A 74 5.14 -12.84 -0.51
N GLY A 75 5.56 -11.98 -1.45
CA GLY A 75 5.68 -12.30 -2.88
C GLY A 75 4.34 -12.48 -3.60
N LEU A 76 3.23 -12.13 -2.95
CA LEU A 76 1.86 -12.24 -3.48
C LEU A 76 1.48 -10.97 -4.26
N HIS A 77 2.28 -10.64 -5.29
CA HIS A 77 2.22 -9.37 -5.99
C HIS A 77 0.85 -9.07 -6.64
N ASP A 78 0.18 -10.08 -7.23
CA ASP A 78 -1.16 -9.91 -7.81
C ASP A 78 -2.20 -9.45 -6.78
N ASN A 79 -2.10 -9.98 -5.56
CA ASN A 79 -2.97 -9.57 -4.45
C ASN A 79 -2.67 -8.13 -4.07
N ALA A 80 -1.39 -7.76 -3.94
CA ALA A 80 -0.99 -6.39 -3.64
C ALA A 80 -1.53 -5.40 -4.69
N VAL A 81 -1.41 -5.72 -5.99
CA VAL A 81 -1.98 -4.91 -7.08
C VAL A 81 -3.50 -4.81 -6.97
N ALA A 82 -4.19 -5.90 -6.63
CA ALA A 82 -5.64 -5.88 -6.42
C ALA A 82 -6.04 -4.94 -5.27
N ILE A 83 -5.26 -4.90 -4.18
CA ILE A 83 -5.51 -3.97 -3.07
C ILE A 83 -5.22 -2.52 -3.48
N CYS A 84 -4.13 -2.26 -4.22
CA CYS A 84 -3.86 -0.94 -4.80
C CYS A 84 -5.05 -0.43 -5.65
N LYS A 85 -5.67 -1.31 -6.45
CA LYS A 85 -6.89 -0.97 -7.21
C LYS A 85 -8.08 -0.64 -6.30
N LYS A 86 -8.22 -1.30 -5.15
CA LYS A 86 -9.26 -0.93 -4.15
C LYS A 86 -9.00 0.47 -3.59
N ILE A 87 -7.77 0.81 -3.23
CA ILE A 87 -7.39 2.15 -2.75
C ILE A 87 -7.75 3.21 -3.80
N LEU A 88 -7.39 3.01 -5.06
CA LEU A 88 -7.72 3.95 -6.15
C LEU A 88 -9.22 4.09 -6.41
N ARG A 89 -10.02 3.05 -6.18
CA ARG A 89 -11.48 3.15 -6.26
C ARG A 89 -12.06 3.96 -5.10
N ALA A 90 -11.50 3.82 -3.91
CA ALA A 90 -11.93 4.55 -2.73
C ALA A 90 -11.49 6.03 -2.78
N VAL A 91 -10.25 6.27 -3.23
CA VAL A 91 -9.62 7.59 -3.33
C VAL A 91 -8.81 7.67 -4.63
N PRO A 92 -9.41 8.13 -5.74
CA PRO A 92 -8.74 8.17 -7.06
C PRO A 92 -7.46 9.00 -7.13
N GLY A 93 -7.31 9.99 -6.24
CA GLY A 93 -6.13 10.86 -6.17
C GLY A 93 -5.08 10.42 -5.14
N TYR A 94 -5.14 9.20 -4.62
CA TYR A 94 -4.22 8.76 -3.56
C TYR A 94 -2.82 8.47 -4.12
N ALA A 95 -1.90 9.44 -4.01
CA ALA A 95 -0.58 9.36 -4.64
C ALA A 95 0.21 8.11 -4.27
N GLU A 96 0.30 7.79 -2.97
CA GLU A 96 1.17 6.73 -2.41
C GLU A 96 0.92 5.35 -3.02
N VAL A 97 -0.27 5.11 -3.57
CA VAL A 97 -0.57 3.85 -4.27
C VAL A 97 0.26 3.68 -5.54
N HIS A 98 0.60 4.77 -6.24
CA HIS A 98 1.42 4.73 -7.45
C HIS A 98 2.87 4.39 -7.14
N ARG A 99 3.39 4.86 -6.01
CA ARG A 99 4.71 4.43 -5.53
C ARG A 99 4.72 2.93 -5.20
N SER A 100 3.68 2.44 -4.53
CA SER A 100 3.54 1.01 -4.23
C SER A 100 3.40 0.14 -5.48
N LEU A 101 2.56 0.55 -6.45
CA LEU A 101 2.45 -0.11 -7.75
C LEU A 101 3.81 -0.13 -8.48
N GLY A 102 4.57 0.96 -8.41
CA GLY A 102 5.92 1.05 -8.95
C GLY A 102 6.86 -0.03 -8.42
N ARG A 103 6.95 -0.17 -7.09
CA ARG A 103 7.74 -1.22 -6.43
C ARG A 103 7.30 -2.62 -6.84
N ILE A 104 6.00 -2.89 -6.75
CA ILE A 104 5.43 -4.23 -7.04
C ILE A 104 5.66 -4.61 -8.51
N SER A 105 5.53 -3.66 -9.44
CA SER A 105 5.84 -3.89 -10.86
C SER A 105 7.34 -4.13 -11.08
N ALA A 106 8.22 -3.40 -10.38
CA ALA A 106 9.66 -3.60 -10.48
C ALA A 106 10.10 -4.98 -9.94
N HIS A 107 9.55 -5.42 -8.80
CA HIS A 107 9.78 -6.76 -8.23
C HIS A 107 9.37 -7.88 -9.20
N GLN A 108 8.38 -7.65 -10.05
CA GLN A 108 7.94 -8.59 -11.09
C GLN A 108 8.73 -8.47 -12.40
N GLY A 109 9.66 -7.52 -12.53
CA GLY A 109 10.40 -7.25 -13.75
C GLY A 109 9.62 -6.46 -14.81
N PHE A 110 8.43 -5.94 -14.47
CA PHE A 110 7.63 -5.11 -15.37
C PHE A 110 8.12 -3.66 -15.34
N VAL A 111 9.30 -3.45 -15.92
CA VAL A 111 10.03 -2.15 -15.87
C VAL A 111 9.20 -0.99 -16.42
N ALA A 112 8.47 -1.19 -17.52
CA ALA A 112 7.65 -0.13 -18.12
C ALA A 112 6.52 0.33 -17.19
N ASP A 113 5.83 -0.62 -16.55
CA ASP A 113 4.74 -0.33 -15.60
C ASP A 113 5.28 0.30 -14.32
N ALA A 114 6.43 -0.17 -13.85
CA ALA A 114 7.13 0.40 -12.71
C ALA A 114 7.47 1.87 -12.98
N ARG A 115 8.10 2.16 -14.11
CA ARG A 115 8.45 3.51 -14.54
C ARG A 115 7.23 4.41 -14.60
N GLN A 116 6.17 3.97 -15.27
CA GLN A 116 4.93 4.76 -15.38
C GLN A 116 4.38 5.12 -13.99
N SER A 117 4.37 4.16 -13.06
CA SER A 117 3.82 4.35 -11.73
C SER A 117 4.67 5.30 -10.87
N PHE A 118 6.00 5.15 -10.88
CA PHE A 118 6.91 6.07 -10.18
C PHE A 118 6.85 7.48 -10.74
N PHE A 119 6.79 7.65 -12.07
CA PHE A 119 6.66 8.97 -12.68
C PHE A 119 5.34 9.64 -12.32
N ARG A 120 4.24 8.89 -12.28
CA ARG A 120 2.93 9.42 -11.87
C ARG A 120 2.94 9.91 -10.42
N TYR A 121 3.57 9.16 -9.52
CA TYR A 121 3.79 9.60 -8.14
C TYR A 121 4.62 10.89 -8.11
N ALA A 122 5.74 10.92 -8.83
CA ALA A 122 6.65 12.06 -8.86
C ALA A 122 5.98 13.33 -9.41
N GLU A 123 5.19 13.23 -10.49
CA GLU A 123 4.41 14.33 -11.04
C GLU A 123 3.41 14.88 -10.01
N GLN A 124 2.69 14.00 -9.31
CA GLN A 124 1.73 14.42 -8.29
C GLN A 124 2.42 15.09 -7.10
N MET A 125 3.57 14.58 -6.66
CA MET A 125 4.36 15.21 -5.59
C MET A 125 4.90 16.58 -6.01
N ARG A 126 5.42 16.73 -7.24
CA ARG A 126 5.85 18.06 -7.75
C ARG A 126 4.69 19.04 -7.82
N ALA A 127 3.55 18.62 -8.38
CA ALA A 127 2.35 19.45 -8.46
C ALA A 127 1.83 19.86 -7.07
N GLY A 128 2.02 18.99 -6.06
CA GLY A 128 1.71 19.26 -4.66
C GLY A 128 2.76 20.06 -3.89
N GLY A 129 3.79 20.61 -4.55
CA GLY A 129 4.85 21.39 -3.90
C GLY A 129 5.85 20.56 -3.08
N ARG A 130 5.97 19.26 -3.37
CA ARG A 130 6.89 18.32 -2.72
C ARG A 130 7.92 17.76 -3.72
N PRO A 131 8.78 18.61 -4.33
CA PRO A 131 9.75 18.16 -5.33
C PRO A 131 10.76 17.14 -4.78
N ASP A 132 11.11 17.22 -3.50
CA ASP A 132 12.04 16.25 -2.87
C ASP A 132 11.45 14.83 -2.86
N ALA A 133 10.18 14.69 -2.48
CA ALA A 133 9.49 13.40 -2.50
C ALA A 133 9.37 12.83 -3.92
N ALA A 134 9.24 13.69 -4.92
CA ALA A 134 9.25 13.27 -6.32
C ALA A 134 10.63 12.73 -6.73
N LEU A 135 11.69 13.42 -6.34
CA LEU A 135 13.06 13.02 -6.63
C LEU A 135 13.43 11.71 -5.92
N ASP A 136 13.01 11.54 -4.67
CA ASP A 136 13.20 10.31 -3.89
C ASP A 136 12.53 9.10 -4.55
N ALA A 137 11.34 9.29 -5.11
CA ALA A 137 10.66 8.22 -5.85
C ALA A 137 11.41 7.83 -7.14
N LEU A 138 12.02 8.79 -7.84
CA LEU A 138 12.85 8.50 -9.01
C LEU A 138 14.14 7.78 -8.63
N ARG A 139 14.76 8.15 -7.50
CA ARG A 139 15.94 7.46 -6.96
C ARG A 139 15.62 6.02 -6.61
N GLU A 140 14.50 5.79 -5.92
CA GLU A 140 14.02 4.43 -5.62
C GLU A 140 13.80 3.61 -6.89
N PHE A 141 13.19 4.17 -7.92
CA PHE A 141 13.07 3.48 -9.21
C PHE A 141 14.44 3.14 -9.83
N ALA A 142 15.41 4.05 -9.78
CA ALA A 142 16.75 3.83 -10.29
C ALA A 142 17.55 2.78 -9.48
N GLU A 143 17.25 2.61 -8.19
CA GLU A 143 17.82 1.53 -7.37
C GLU A 143 17.24 0.17 -7.77
N LEU A 144 15.93 0.11 -8.04
CA LEU A 144 15.24 -1.11 -8.46
C LEU A 144 15.55 -1.48 -9.93
N VAL A 145 15.79 -0.47 -10.78
CA VAL A 145 16.06 -0.61 -12.21
C VAL A 145 17.31 0.22 -12.58
N PRO A 146 18.52 -0.31 -12.31
CA PRO A 146 19.75 0.46 -12.47
C PRO A 146 20.05 0.85 -13.92
N ASP A 147 19.54 0.14 -14.91
CA ASP A 147 19.89 0.37 -16.32
C ASP A 147 19.09 1.50 -16.98
N ASP A 148 18.15 2.15 -16.27
CA ASP A 148 17.39 3.29 -16.82
C ASP A 148 18.21 4.59 -16.78
N LEU A 149 18.99 4.81 -17.86
CA LEU A 149 19.86 5.97 -18.01
C LEU A 149 19.09 7.31 -17.99
N GLU A 150 17.85 7.34 -18.48
CA GLU A 150 17.07 8.57 -18.52
C GLU A 150 16.66 9.01 -17.12
N VAL A 151 16.29 8.07 -16.24
CA VAL A 151 15.99 8.42 -14.84
C VAL A 151 17.21 8.94 -14.12
N ARG A 152 18.39 8.35 -14.35
CA ARG A 152 19.64 8.85 -13.76
C ARG A 152 19.94 10.30 -14.18
N ARG A 153 19.68 10.64 -15.45
CA ARG A 153 19.82 12.01 -15.96
C ARG A 153 18.87 12.97 -15.24
N LEU A 154 17.59 12.60 -15.12
CA LEU A 154 16.58 13.42 -14.43
C LEU A 154 16.93 13.65 -12.95
N ILE A 155 17.49 12.64 -12.27
CA ILE A 155 17.95 12.77 -10.88
C ILE A 155 19.09 13.80 -10.79
N ALA A 156 20.09 13.68 -11.67
CA ALA A 156 21.24 14.60 -11.69
C ALA A 156 20.83 16.05 -11.99
N GLU A 157 19.89 16.27 -12.90
CA GLU A 157 19.32 17.59 -13.20
C GLU A 157 18.57 18.15 -11.98
N GLY A 158 17.78 17.32 -11.28
CA GLY A 158 17.07 17.71 -10.05
C GLY A 158 17.99 18.13 -8.91
N ASP A 159 19.08 17.38 -8.69
CA ASP A 159 20.06 17.66 -7.63
C ASP A 159 20.81 18.97 -7.82
N GLN A 160 21.03 19.39 -9.06
CA GLN A 160 21.72 20.65 -9.38
C GLN A 160 20.84 21.87 -9.08
N HIS A 161 19.53 21.77 -9.30
CA HIS A 161 18.59 22.88 -9.08
C HIS A 161 18.22 23.08 -7.60
N GLY A 162 18.32 22.03 -6.76
CA GLY A 162 18.05 22.13 -5.32
C GLY A 162 19.20 22.71 -4.47
N ARG A 163 20.35 23.00 -5.08
CA ARG A 163 21.57 23.54 -4.41
C ARG A 163 21.80 25.04 -4.63
N ALA A 164 20.92 25.71 -5.36
CA ALA A 164 20.97 27.15 -5.66
C ALA A 164 19.99 27.92 -4.77
#